data_AF-W4QCG3-F1
#
_entry.id   AF-W4QCG3-F1
#
_cell.length_a   1.000
_cell.length_b   1.000
_cell.length_c   1.000
_cell.angle_alpha   90.00
_cell.angle_beta   90.00
_cell.angle_gamma   90.00
#
_symmetry.space_group_name_H-M   'P 1'
#
loop_
_entity.id
_entity.type
_entity.pdbx_description
1 polymer ?
#
loop_
_entity_poly.entity_id
_entity_poly.type
_entity_poly.pdbx_seq_one_letter_code
_entity_poly.pdbx_strand_id
1 'polypeptide(L)'
;MNIETNAFGIQFRSDNENESLTVYDGGEAFGTANGVDGGFSYTNDLEHNTLYSRVASLSSDSPDLNTQLYEYNLNSDFETFIDLDFLPYLDAKKEIKEQLSTVGFPEIELDVVFALDEKMMDIHQERFLESTNDEHELTVFDLSKDDEAYLFFFRQVIDNVPIINEVWSFDTREAVDPYEPSIMVLYNHNGMVHIDATYLYHILESTEEFPLIKEVEALDLIIDHFSSFIINKQTVIESMELNYVAVHGENEFELVPSWVFRLKIDDVYEDPIDHSKHDVHTYDYFVINAINGERISGVNDKQ
;
A
#
# COMPACT_ATOMS: atom_id res chain seq x y z
N MET A 1 5.29 -19.35 -17.13
CA MET A 1 5.48 -18.10 -17.88
C MET A 1 4.61 -17.11 -17.14
N ASN A 2 5.19 -16.43 -16.15
CA ASN A 2 4.47 -15.47 -15.33
C ASN A 2 4.17 -14.28 -16.24
N ILE A 3 2.89 -14.08 -16.53
CA ILE A 3 2.43 -12.81 -17.08
C ILE A 3 2.34 -11.93 -15.84
N GLU A 4 3.30 -11.01 -15.69
CA GLU A 4 3.11 -9.89 -14.77
C GLU A 4 1.82 -9.19 -15.19
N THR A 5 0.80 -9.32 -14.36
CA THR A 5 -0.48 -8.60 -14.50
C THR A 5 -0.28 -7.18 -13.98
N ASN A 6 0.64 -6.45 -14.60
CA ASN A 6 0.77 -5.02 -14.40
C ASN A 6 -0.45 -4.35 -15.04
N ALA A 7 -1.00 -3.32 -14.39
CA ALA A 7 -1.96 -2.45 -15.04
C ALA A 7 -1.24 -1.80 -16.25
N PHE A 8 -1.59 -2.23 -17.46
CA PHE A 8 -1.06 -1.63 -18.68
C PHE A 8 -1.86 -0.35 -18.98
N GLY A 9 -1.17 0.64 -19.55
CA GLY A 9 -1.76 1.97 -19.75
C GLY A 9 -1.02 2.81 -20.77
N ILE A 10 -1.67 3.87 -21.24
CA ILE A 10 -1.04 4.83 -22.14
C ILE A 10 -0.10 5.71 -21.32
N GLN A 11 1.18 5.72 -21.70
CA GLN A 11 2.18 6.61 -21.13
C GLN A 11 2.34 7.87 -22.00
N PHE A 12 2.25 9.02 -21.35
CA PHE A 12 2.58 10.33 -21.88
C PHE A 12 3.88 10.79 -21.21
N ARG A 13 4.82 11.30 -22.00
CA ARG A 13 6.09 11.85 -21.50
C ARG A 13 6.33 13.20 -22.14
N SER A 14 6.71 14.18 -21.34
CA SER A 14 7.13 15.48 -21.86
C SER A 14 8.51 15.36 -22.51
N ASP A 15 8.69 16.01 -23.67
CA ASP A 15 9.98 16.04 -24.36
C ASP A 15 11.00 16.95 -23.66
N ASN A 16 10.53 17.90 -22.84
CA ASN A 16 11.34 18.99 -22.30
C ASN A 16 11.33 19.07 -20.76
N GLU A 17 10.36 18.43 -20.11
CA GLU A 17 10.21 18.41 -18.66
C GLU A 17 10.37 16.95 -18.22
N ASN A 18 10.98 16.69 -17.06
CA ASN A 18 11.18 15.34 -16.51
C ASN A 18 9.85 14.77 -15.96
N GLU A 19 8.82 14.82 -16.79
CA GLU A 19 7.43 14.58 -16.45
C GLU A 19 6.88 13.39 -17.24
N SER A 20 6.14 12.53 -16.56
CA SER A 20 5.42 11.42 -17.16
C SER A 20 4.08 11.18 -16.48
N LEU A 21 3.09 10.85 -17.28
CA LEU A 21 1.76 10.40 -16.85
C LEU A 21 1.48 9.04 -17.49
N THR A 22 1.09 8.07 -16.68
CA THR A 22 0.54 6.79 -17.16
C THR A 22 -0.92 6.72 -16.73
N VAL A 23 -1.83 6.50 -17.67
CA VAL A 23 -3.25 6.24 -17.36
C VAL A 23 -3.52 4.76 -17.59
N TYR A 24 -3.93 4.06 -16.53
CA TYR A 24 -4.14 2.61 -16.56
C TYR A 24 -5.52 2.28 -17.13
N ASP A 25 -5.54 1.49 -18.21
CA ASP A 25 -6.74 1.14 -18.98
C ASP A 25 -6.91 -0.36 -19.17
N GLY A 26 -6.31 -1.16 -18.28
CA GLY A 26 -6.36 -2.62 -18.33
C GLY A 26 -5.72 -3.22 -19.59
N GLY A 27 -4.95 -2.44 -20.34
CA GLY A 27 -4.40 -2.85 -21.63
C GLY A 27 -5.39 -2.75 -22.80
N GLU A 28 -6.52 -2.05 -22.63
CA GLU A 28 -7.49 -1.80 -23.70
C GLU A 28 -6.84 -1.12 -24.91
N ALA A 29 -6.02 -0.08 -24.71
CA ALA A 29 -5.29 0.61 -25.78
C ALA A 29 -4.34 -0.28 -26.58
N PHE A 30 -3.95 -1.44 -26.02
CA PHE A 30 -3.05 -2.40 -26.64
C PHE A 30 -3.77 -3.66 -27.13
N GLY A 31 -5.10 -3.72 -27.03
CA GLY A 31 -5.90 -4.87 -27.44
C GLY A 31 -5.74 -6.10 -26.54
N THR A 32 -5.28 -5.90 -25.30
CA THR A 32 -5.02 -6.95 -24.30
C THR A 32 -5.79 -6.66 -23.01
N ALA A 33 -7.03 -6.17 -23.14
CA ALA A 33 -7.89 -5.85 -22.01
C ALA A 33 -7.96 -7.04 -21.03
N ASN A 34 -7.55 -6.80 -19.79
CA ASN A 34 -7.58 -7.78 -18.70
C ASN A 34 -8.68 -7.52 -17.67
N GLY A 35 -9.47 -6.45 -17.85
CA GLY A 35 -10.58 -6.08 -16.96
C GLY A 35 -10.15 -5.26 -15.74
N VAL A 36 -8.88 -4.85 -15.63
CA VAL A 36 -8.39 -3.96 -14.58
C VAL A 36 -8.28 -2.55 -15.14
N ASP A 37 -9.41 -1.83 -15.15
CA ASP A 37 -9.48 -0.49 -15.72
C ASP A 37 -9.46 0.56 -14.59
N GLY A 38 -8.60 1.58 -14.70
CA GLY A 38 -8.61 2.74 -13.81
C GLY A 38 -7.34 2.94 -12.98
N GLY A 39 -7.17 4.19 -12.56
CA GLY A 39 -5.97 4.67 -11.89
C GLY A 39 -5.02 5.44 -12.82
N PHE A 40 -4.00 6.04 -12.22
CA PHE A 40 -2.93 6.69 -12.95
C PHE A 40 -1.66 6.79 -12.09
N SER A 41 -0.53 6.92 -12.77
CA SER A 41 0.72 7.33 -12.14
C SER A 41 1.17 8.63 -12.78
N TYR A 42 1.60 9.59 -11.98
CA TYR A 42 2.15 10.85 -12.45
C TYR A 42 3.45 11.14 -11.72
N THR A 43 4.47 11.61 -12.44
CA THR A 43 5.71 12.10 -11.86
C THR A 43 6.12 13.34 -12.65
N ASN A 44 6.60 14.39 -11.98
CA ASN A 44 7.21 15.56 -12.61
C ASN A 44 8.69 15.74 -12.25
N ASP A 45 9.23 14.82 -11.44
CA ASP A 45 10.60 14.80 -11.00
C ASP A 45 11.14 13.37 -10.88
N LEU A 46 11.54 12.81 -12.02
CA LEU A 46 12.08 11.45 -12.11
C LEU A 46 13.34 11.23 -11.25
N GLU A 47 14.14 12.27 -11.04
CA GLU A 47 15.38 12.17 -10.27
C GLU A 47 15.06 12.03 -8.78
N HIS A 48 14.23 12.91 -8.23
CA HIS A 48 13.81 12.81 -6.84
C HIS A 48 12.97 11.55 -6.58
N ASN A 49 12.13 11.12 -7.53
CA ASN A 49 11.41 9.87 -7.39
C ASN A 49 12.36 8.66 -7.23
N THR A 50 13.48 8.66 -7.98
CA THR A 50 14.51 7.62 -7.85
C THR A 50 15.17 7.67 -6.49
N LEU A 51 15.52 8.86 -5.99
CA LEU A 51 16.01 9.05 -4.63
C LEU A 51 15.03 8.48 -3.59
N TYR A 52 13.77 8.90 -3.61
CA TYR A 52 12.78 8.50 -2.61
C TYR A 52 12.55 6.98 -2.60
N SER A 53 12.50 6.33 -3.77
CA SER A 53 12.36 4.87 -3.87
C SER A 53 13.53 4.07 -3.27
N ARG A 54 14.70 4.71 -3.08
CA ARG A 54 15.89 4.10 -2.47
C ARG A 54 15.96 4.28 -0.97
N VAL A 55 15.21 5.23 -0.41
CA VAL A 55 15.26 5.57 1.01
C VAL A 55 13.95 5.28 1.74
N ALA A 56 12.85 5.06 1.00
CA ALA A 56 11.54 4.75 1.53
C ALA A 56 10.82 3.71 0.67
N SER A 57 10.01 2.87 1.32
CA SER A 57 9.10 1.96 0.61
C SER A 57 7.93 2.78 0.08
N LEU A 58 7.72 2.75 -1.23
CA LEU A 58 6.59 3.41 -1.87
C LEU A 58 5.31 2.55 -1.88
N SER A 59 5.33 1.40 -1.19
CA SER A 59 4.14 0.57 -0.94
C SER A 59 3.61 0.78 0.48
N SER A 60 2.29 0.73 0.63
CA SER A 60 1.59 0.68 1.92
C SER A 60 1.67 -0.68 2.59
N ASP A 61 2.15 -1.71 1.89
CA ASP A 61 2.26 -3.05 2.43
C ASP A 61 3.23 -3.15 3.61
N SER A 62 3.03 -4.20 4.39
CA SER A 62 3.95 -4.63 5.44
C SER A 62 5.39 -4.79 4.92
N PRO A 63 6.43 -4.44 5.70
CA PRO A 63 7.82 -4.58 5.27
C PRO A 63 8.15 -6.00 4.80
N ASP A 64 8.66 -6.12 3.58
CA ASP A 64 9.11 -7.39 3.04
C ASP A 64 10.42 -7.87 3.71
N LEU A 65 10.90 -9.05 3.32
CA LEU A 65 12.12 -9.61 3.89
C LEU A 65 13.34 -8.71 3.65
N ASN A 66 13.49 -8.13 2.46
CA ASN A 66 14.65 -7.30 2.15
C ASN A 66 14.63 -6.00 2.94
N THR A 67 13.46 -5.37 3.08
CA THR A 67 13.25 -4.17 3.88
C THR A 67 13.61 -4.42 5.34
N GLN A 68 13.24 -5.59 5.88
CA GLN A 68 13.56 -5.96 7.26
C GLN A 68 15.06 -6.30 7.47
N LEU A 69 15.73 -6.87 6.46
CA LEU A 69 17.15 -7.25 6.58
C LEU A 69 18.10 -6.08 6.37
N TYR A 70 17.77 -5.19 5.42
CA TYR A 70 18.68 -4.11 5.00
C TYR A 70 18.25 -2.73 5.49
N GLU A 71 17.01 -2.57 5.94
CA GLU A 71 16.47 -1.37 6.59
C GLU A 71 16.60 -0.06 5.78
N TYR A 72 16.99 -0.12 4.50
CA TYR A 72 17.25 1.09 3.69
C TYR A 72 15.97 1.80 3.26
N ASN A 73 14.84 1.10 3.19
CA ASN A 73 13.54 1.61 2.79
C ASN A 73 12.47 1.36 3.87
N LEU A 74 12.90 1.18 5.12
CA LEU A 74 12.01 0.89 6.24
C LEU A 74 11.28 2.17 6.69
N ASN A 75 10.04 2.36 6.23
CA ASN A 75 9.29 3.59 6.52
C ASN A 75 9.11 3.89 8.02
N SER A 76 9.11 2.87 8.89
CA SER A 76 8.93 3.05 10.33
C SER A 76 10.07 3.80 11.04
N ASP A 77 11.21 4.01 10.38
CA ASP A 77 12.31 4.82 10.90
C ASP A 77 12.02 6.33 10.80
N PHE A 78 11.11 6.73 9.91
CA PHE A 78 10.69 8.13 9.75
C PHE A 78 9.58 8.50 10.75
N GLU A 79 9.58 9.76 11.17
CA GLU A 79 8.49 10.28 12.01
C GLU A 79 7.19 10.42 11.20
N THR A 80 6.05 10.12 11.84
CA THR A 80 4.73 10.20 11.22
C THR A 80 3.91 11.36 11.77
N PHE A 81 3.06 11.94 10.93
CA PHE A 81 2.16 13.05 11.30
C PHE A 81 2.86 14.28 11.92
N ILE A 82 4.08 14.57 11.50
CA ILE A 82 4.85 15.74 11.91
C ILE A 82 4.94 16.79 10.78
N ASP A 83 5.20 18.04 11.15
CA ASP A 83 5.39 19.13 10.21
C ASP A 83 6.86 19.24 9.78
N LEU A 84 7.08 19.41 8.48
CA LEU A 84 8.36 19.76 7.88
C LEU A 84 8.45 21.29 7.72
N ASP A 85 9.66 21.81 7.58
CA ASP A 85 9.90 23.25 7.59
C ASP A 85 9.22 23.99 6.41
N PHE A 86 9.02 23.31 5.27
CA PHE A 86 8.47 23.92 4.06
C PHE A 86 6.94 24.09 4.10
N LEU A 87 6.21 23.15 4.72
CA LEU A 87 4.74 23.19 4.80
C LEU A 87 4.24 22.19 5.86
N PRO A 88 3.24 22.55 6.70
CA PRO A 88 2.58 21.57 7.57
C PRO A 88 1.91 20.44 6.79
N TYR A 89 1.94 19.20 7.31
CA TYR A 89 1.44 18.04 6.56
C TYR A 89 -0.07 18.11 6.29
N LEU A 90 -0.82 18.78 7.18
CA LEU A 90 -2.27 18.99 7.01
C LEU A 90 -2.59 19.93 5.86
N ASP A 91 -1.72 20.92 5.59
CA ASP A 91 -1.86 21.82 4.46
C ASP A 91 -1.49 21.10 3.15
N ALA A 92 -0.40 20.33 3.14
CA ALA A 92 -0.05 19.45 2.01
C ALA A 92 -1.18 18.46 1.69
N LYS A 93 -1.72 17.77 2.71
CA LYS A 93 -2.87 16.86 2.56
C LYS A 93 -4.07 17.56 1.92
N LYS A 94 -4.35 18.79 2.35
CA LYS A 94 -5.47 19.57 1.81
C LYS A 94 -5.25 19.88 0.34
N GLU A 95 -4.05 20.32 -0.05
CA GLU A 95 -3.72 20.60 -1.45
C GLU A 95 -3.85 19.34 -2.33
N ILE A 96 -3.33 18.21 -1.87
CA ILE A 96 -3.46 16.91 -2.56
C ILE A 96 -4.94 16.58 -2.78
N LYS A 97 -5.76 16.63 -1.72
CA LYS A 97 -7.20 16.33 -1.83
C LYS A 97 -7.93 17.30 -2.75
N GLU A 98 -7.61 18.59 -2.71
CA GLU A 98 -8.20 19.59 -3.60
C GLU A 98 -7.84 19.30 -5.06
N GLN A 99 -6.57 19.03 -5.37
CA GLN A 99 -6.12 18.67 -6.72
C GLN A 99 -6.79 17.40 -7.24
N LEU A 100 -6.79 16.31 -6.46
CA LEU A 100 -7.42 15.04 -6.85
C LEU A 100 -8.93 15.18 -7.05
N SER A 101 -9.61 15.95 -6.20
CA SER A 101 -11.06 16.19 -6.38
C SER A 101 -11.39 16.88 -7.71
N THR A 102 -10.49 17.73 -8.24
CA THR A 102 -10.74 18.47 -9.49
C THR A 102 -10.75 17.57 -10.72
N VAL A 103 -10.11 16.40 -10.65
CA VAL A 103 -10.05 15.42 -11.74
C VAL A 103 -11.05 14.27 -11.55
N GLY A 104 -11.96 14.39 -10.58
CA GLY A 104 -12.99 13.37 -10.32
C GLY A 104 -12.46 12.13 -9.61
N PHE A 105 -11.35 12.26 -8.89
CA PHE A 105 -10.82 11.17 -8.06
C PHE A 105 -11.83 10.76 -6.97
N PRO A 106 -11.91 9.46 -6.60
CA PRO A 106 -12.83 9.01 -5.55
C PRO A 106 -12.54 9.69 -4.20
N GLU A 107 -13.48 9.56 -3.27
CA GLU A 107 -13.26 10.02 -1.91
C GLU A 107 -12.14 9.22 -1.25
N ILE A 108 -11.23 9.95 -0.59
CA ILE A 108 -10.06 9.38 0.07
C ILE A 108 -9.86 9.94 1.48
N GLU A 109 -9.26 9.12 2.33
CA GLU A 109 -8.76 9.51 3.65
C GLU A 109 -7.27 9.22 3.78
N LEU A 110 -6.62 9.98 4.65
CA LEU A 110 -5.21 9.77 4.98
C LEU A 110 -5.13 8.57 5.93
N ASP A 111 -4.37 7.55 5.52
CA ASP A 111 -4.02 6.41 6.36
C ASP A 111 -2.80 6.79 7.21
N VAL A 112 -1.66 7.03 6.55
CA VAL A 112 -0.42 7.43 7.19
C VAL A 112 0.36 8.42 6.33
N VAL A 113 1.13 9.28 6.99
CA VAL A 113 2.12 10.15 6.34
C VAL A 113 3.46 10.02 7.06
N PHE A 114 4.53 9.83 6.29
CA PHE A 114 5.90 9.84 6.77
C PHE A 114 6.58 11.15 6.35
N ALA A 115 7.30 11.76 7.28
CA ALA A 115 8.17 12.90 7.01
C ALA A 115 9.56 12.40 6.65
N LEU A 116 9.90 12.47 5.37
CA LEU A 116 11.21 12.09 4.86
C LEU A 116 12.19 13.24 5.12
N ASP A 117 12.73 13.29 6.34
CA ASP A 117 13.71 14.31 6.74
C ASP A 117 15.12 14.00 6.21
N GLU A 118 15.88 15.06 5.95
CA GLU A 118 17.23 14.99 5.37
C GLU A 118 18.12 13.97 6.09
N LYS A 119 18.12 14.02 7.42
CA LYS A 119 19.01 13.21 8.24
C LYS A 119 18.66 11.72 8.15
N MET A 120 17.38 11.37 8.18
CA MET A 120 16.98 9.96 8.08
C MET A 120 17.16 9.44 6.65
N MET A 121 16.89 10.26 5.64
CA MET A 121 17.17 9.91 4.24
C MET A 121 18.67 9.64 4.01
N ASP A 122 19.58 10.43 4.61
CA ASP A 122 21.02 10.19 4.54
C ASP A 122 21.41 8.80 5.09
N ILE A 123 20.88 8.42 6.25
CA ILE A 123 21.14 7.11 6.88
C ILE A 123 20.63 5.98 5.97
N HIS A 124 19.44 6.16 5.41
CA HIS A 124 18.83 5.18 4.52
C HIS A 124 19.58 5.04 3.19
N GLN A 125 20.10 6.14 2.65
CA GLN A 125 20.98 6.13 1.49
C GLN A 125 22.28 5.34 1.77
N GLU A 126 22.91 5.56 2.93
CA GLU A 126 24.09 4.79 3.33
C GLU A 126 23.79 3.28 3.39
N ARG A 127 22.67 2.89 4.03
CA ARG A 127 22.21 1.49 4.09
C ARG A 127 21.95 0.90 2.69
N PHE A 128 21.30 1.67 1.81
CA PHE A 128 21.05 1.25 0.43
C PHE A 128 22.37 0.92 -0.29
N LEU A 129 23.35 1.83 -0.21
CA LEU A 129 24.66 1.68 -0.83
C LEU A 129 25.47 0.50 -0.25
N GLU A 130 25.31 0.17 1.03
CA GLU A 130 25.93 -1.01 1.66
C GLU A 130 25.25 -2.32 1.24
N SER A 131 23.95 -2.28 0.94
CA SER A 131 23.15 -3.46 0.57
C SER A 131 23.22 -3.82 -0.92
N THR A 132 23.35 -2.83 -1.81
CA THR A 132 23.36 -3.06 -3.25
C THR A 132 24.74 -3.46 -3.75
N ASN A 133 24.79 -4.46 -4.64
CA ASN A 133 26.00 -4.83 -5.38
C ASN A 133 25.94 -4.35 -6.84
N ASP A 134 24.90 -3.61 -7.22
CA ASP A 134 24.76 -3.10 -8.58
C ASP A 134 25.55 -1.78 -8.73
N GLU A 135 26.65 -1.84 -9.47
CA GLU A 135 27.50 -0.68 -9.77
C GLU A 135 26.72 0.45 -10.49
N HIS A 136 25.60 0.13 -11.16
CA HIS A 136 24.74 1.11 -11.81
C HIS A 136 23.82 1.85 -10.83
N GLU A 137 23.62 1.33 -9.62
CA GLU A 137 22.77 1.92 -8.59
C GLU A 137 23.55 2.72 -7.54
N LEU A 138 24.88 2.69 -7.58
CA LEU A 138 25.77 3.40 -6.63
C LEU A 138 25.79 4.95 -6.78
N THR A 139 24.78 5.54 -7.40
CA THR A 139 24.60 7.00 -7.40
C THR A 139 24.34 7.49 -5.97
N VAL A 140 25.18 8.41 -5.51
CA VAL A 140 25.04 9.11 -4.24
C VAL A 140 24.35 10.44 -4.51
N PHE A 141 23.23 10.69 -3.83
CA PHE A 141 22.56 11.98 -3.87
C PHE A 141 23.16 12.89 -2.79
N ASP A 142 23.35 14.17 -3.14
CA ASP A 142 23.78 15.21 -2.20
C ASP A 142 22.53 15.77 -1.54
N LEU A 143 22.08 15.12 -0.47
CA LEU A 143 20.83 15.44 0.21
C LEU A 143 20.94 16.75 0.98
N SER A 144 19.83 17.47 0.98
CA SER A 144 19.68 18.74 1.65
C SER A 144 18.26 18.90 2.20
N LYS A 145 18.05 19.97 2.97
CA LYS A 145 16.72 20.39 3.40
C LYS A 145 15.72 20.62 2.27
N ASP A 146 16.16 20.94 1.06
CA ASP A 146 15.26 21.16 -0.08
C ASP A 146 14.72 19.82 -0.63
N ASP A 147 15.37 18.69 -0.32
CA ASP A 147 14.96 17.34 -0.72
C ASP A 147 13.93 16.71 0.24
N GLU A 148 13.68 17.34 1.39
CA GLU A 148 12.69 16.85 2.35
C GLU A 148 11.30 16.75 1.71
N ALA A 149 10.60 15.67 2.02
CA ALA A 149 9.30 15.36 1.44
C ALA A 149 8.38 14.66 2.41
N TYR A 150 7.09 14.70 2.09
CA TYR A 150 6.09 13.84 2.66
C TYR A 150 5.82 12.66 1.74
N LEU A 151 5.78 11.47 2.33
CA LEU A 151 5.24 10.26 1.73
C LEU A 151 3.87 9.99 2.34
N PHE A 152 2.81 10.26 1.59
CA PHE A 152 1.43 10.03 1.99
C PHE A 152 0.92 8.71 1.43
N PHE A 153 0.24 7.94 2.26
CA PHE A 153 -0.61 6.83 1.84
C PHE A 153 -2.07 7.16 2.14
N PHE A 154 -2.92 7.08 1.12
CA PHE A 154 -4.34 7.31 1.23
C PHE A 154 -5.11 6.00 1.01
N ARG A 155 -6.31 5.93 1.59
CA ARG A 155 -7.28 4.87 1.33
C ARG A 155 -8.49 5.42 0.60
N GLN A 156 -9.03 4.66 -0.33
CA GLN A 156 -10.34 4.95 -0.91
C GLN A 156 -11.42 4.70 0.15
N VAL A 157 -12.39 5.59 0.23
CA VAL A 157 -13.44 5.56 1.25
C VAL A 157 -14.83 5.49 0.62
N ILE A 158 -15.70 4.66 1.19
CA ILE A 158 -17.11 4.57 0.85
C ILE A 158 -17.89 4.63 2.16
N ASP A 159 -18.87 5.53 2.26
CA ASP A 159 -19.69 5.71 3.47
C ASP A 159 -18.90 5.92 4.77
N ASN A 160 -17.72 6.55 4.68
CA ASN A 160 -16.75 6.72 5.79
C ASN A 160 -16.13 5.41 6.31
N VAL A 161 -16.17 4.34 5.51
CA VAL A 161 -15.44 3.11 5.75
C VAL A 161 -14.36 2.96 4.67
N PRO A 162 -13.07 2.83 5.04
CA PRO A 162 -12.00 2.62 4.09
C PRO A 162 -12.13 1.27 3.40
N ILE A 163 -11.71 1.18 2.14
CA ILE A 163 -11.34 -0.09 1.51
C ILE A 163 -9.92 -0.43 1.97
N ILE A 164 -9.69 -1.69 2.34
CA ILE A 164 -8.37 -2.19 2.70
C ILE A 164 -7.35 -1.95 1.56
N ASN A 165 -6.16 -1.47 1.92
CA ASN A 165 -5.03 -1.16 1.04
C ASN A 165 -3.82 -2.09 1.26
N GLU A 166 -4.02 -3.20 1.97
CA GLU A 166 -3.00 -4.23 2.26
C GLU A 166 -3.47 -5.60 1.77
N VAL A 167 -2.58 -6.37 1.16
CA VAL A 167 -2.91 -7.70 0.63
C VAL A 167 -3.31 -8.64 1.77
N TRP A 168 -4.61 -8.94 1.86
CA TRP A 168 -5.17 -9.67 3.01
C TRP A 168 -5.39 -11.16 2.78
N SER A 169 -5.38 -11.65 1.52
CA SER A 169 -5.75 -13.05 1.29
C SER A 169 -5.35 -13.70 -0.03
N PHE A 170 -4.07 -13.82 -0.39
CA PHE A 170 -3.71 -14.63 -1.56
C PHE A 170 -2.35 -15.32 -1.43
N ASP A 171 -2.35 -16.66 -1.33
CA ASP A 171 -1.14 -17.47 -1.57
C ASP A 171 -0.74 -17.43 -3.06
N THR A 172 -1.74 -17.37 -3.94
CA THR A 172 -1.58 -17.22 -5.39
C THR A 172 -2.71 -16.32 -5.92
N ARG A 173 -2.36 -15.22 -6.60
CA ARG A 173 -3.30 -14.25 -7.16
C ARG A 173 -3.42 -14.42 -8.68
N GLU A 174 -4.63 -14.46 -9.20
CA GLU A 174 -4.94 -14.44 -10.64
C GLU A 174 -5.29 -13.02 -11.09
N ALA A 175 -5.16 -12.75 -12.40
CA ALA A 175 -5.46 -11.44 -12.99
C ALA A 175 -6.91 -10.97 -12.75
N VAL A 176 -7.81 -11.92 -12.55
CA VAL A 176 -9.25 -11.69 -12.37
C VAL A 176 -9.64 -11.50 -10.91
N ASP A 177 -8.70 -11.67 -9.98
CA ASP A 177 -8.98 -11.49 -8.56
C ASP A 177 -9.13 -10.00 -8.20
N PRO A 178 -9.91 -9.67 -7.15
CA PRO A 178 -9.97 -8.30 -6.65
C PRO A 178 -8.59 -7.84 -6.19
N TYR A 179 -8.28 -6.55 -6.37
CA TYR A 179 -7.04 -5.90 -5.96
C TYR A 179 -7.30 -4.80 -4.93
N GLU A 180 -6.42 -4.68 -3.95
CA GLU A 180 -6.52 -3.61 -2.95
C GLU A 180 -6.15 -2.26 -3.58
N PRO A 181 -6.94 -1.19 -3.37
CA PRO A 181 -6.59 0.14 -3.84
C PRO A 181 -5.26 0.59 -3.24
N SER A 182 -4.36 1.10 -4.09
CA SER A 182 -3.12 1.73 -3.65
C SER A 182 -3.12 3.18 -4.10
N ILE A 183 -2.92 4.11 -3.15
CA ILE A 183 -2.83 5.54 -3.41
C ILE A 183 -1.66 6.09 -2.60
N MET A 184 -0.55 6.33 -3.27
CA MET A 184 0.67 6.88 -2.68
C MET A 184 0.99 8.23 -3.33
N VAL A 185 1.40 9.20 -2.52
CA VAL A 185 1.79 10.54 -2.99
C VAL A 185 3.09 10.98 -2.32
N LEU A 186 4.07 11.37 -3.14
CA LEU A 186 5.25 12.12 -2.70
C LEU A 186 5.00 13.62 -2.92
N TYR A 187 5.20 14.40 -1.87
CA TYR A 187 4.98 15.85 -1.87
C TYR A 187 6.17 16.56 -1.23
N ASN A 188 6.82 17.48 -1.92
CA ASN A 188 7.93 18.28 -1.39
C ASN A 188 7.63 19.79 -1.49
N HIS A 189 8.64 20.63 -1.30
CA HIS A 189 8.48 22.09 -1.36
C HIS A 189 7.94 22.63 -2.71
N ASN A 190 8.01 21.84 -3.79
CA ASN A 190 7.46 22.18 -5.12
C ASN A 190 6.02 21.67 -5.33
N GLY A 191 5.44 20.99 -4.34
CA GLY A 191 4.11 20.39 -4.42
C GLY A 191 4.17 18.87 -4.61
N MET A 192 3.12 18.32 -5.21
CA MET A 192 3.05 16.89 -5.53
C MET A 192 4.04 16.55 -6.65
N VAL A 193 5.06 15.76 -6.32
CA VAL A 193 6.11 15.34 -7.27
C VAL A 193 5.88 13.97 -7.87
N HIS A 194 5.18 13.12 -7.13
CA HIS A 194 4.77 11.82 -7.61
C HIS A 194 3.44 11.40 -6.99
N ILE A 195 2.62 10.72 -7.77
CA ILE A 195 1.47 9.98 -7.31
C ILE A 195 1.41 8.66 -8.07
N ASP A 196 1.13 7.58 -7.36
CA ASP A 196 0.68 6.33 -7.94
C ASP A 196 -0.66 5.95 -7.33
N ALA A 197 -1.67 5.79 -8.18
CA ALA A 197 -3.02 5.46 -7.81
C ALA A 197 -3.51 4.30 -8.68
N THR A 198 -3.67 3.12 -8.10
CA THR A 198 -4.03 1.89 -8.82
C THR A 198 -5.18 1.16 -8.14
N TYR A 199 -5.87 0.32 -8.91
CA TYR A 199 -6.93 -0.60 -8.41
C TYR A 199 -8.10 0.09 -7.69
N LEU A 200 -8.42 1.32 -8.07
CA LEU A 200 -9.53 2.08 -7.49
C LEU A 200 -10.88 1.46 -7.91
N TYR A 201 -11.81 1.34 -6.97
CA TYR A 201 -13.14 0.79 -7.22
C TYR A 201 -14.13 1.87 -7.66
N HIS A 202 -14.90 1.59 -8.70
CA HIS A 202 -16.07 2.38 -9.06
C HIS A 202 -17.35 1.69 -8.57
N ILE A 203 -18.18 2.41 -7.82
CA ILE A 203 -19.42 1.85 -7.25
C ILE A 203 -20.52 1.87 -8.29
N LEU A 204 -20.98 0.66 -8.66
CA LEU A 204 -22.04 0.46 -9.65
C LEU A 204 -23.43 0.48 -9.00
N GLU A 205 -23.56 -0.18 -7.85
CA GLU A 205 -24.81 -0.33 -7.12
C GLU A 205 -24.54 -0.37 -5.61
N SER A 206 -25.46 0.20 -4.83
CA SER A 206 -25.46 0.09 -3.38
C SER A 206 -26.60 -0.84 -2.95
N THR A 207 -26.30 -1.76 -2.05
CA THR A 207 -27.25 -2.74 -1.52
C THR A 207 -28.00 -2.20 -0.29
N GLU A 208 -28.81 -3.04 0.35
CA GLU A 208 -29.57 -2.69 1.56
C GLU A 208 -28.65 -2.42 2.76
N GLU A 209 -29.11 -1.58 3.70
CA GLU A 209 -28.40 -1.37 4.96
C GLU A 209 -28.49 -2.62 5.85
N PHE A 210 -27.34 -3.10 6.32
CA PHE A 210 -27.26 -4.24 7.24
C PHE A 210 -26.75 -3.80 8.62
N PRO A 211 -27.32 -4.35 9.71
CA PRO A 211 -26.72 -4.21 11.03
C PRO A 211 -25.38 -4.96 11.05
N LEU A 212 -24.32 -4.29 11.52
CA LEU A 212 -23.00 -4.90 11.65
C LEU A 212 -22.81 -5.51 13.04
N ILE A 213 -22.08 -6.62 13.13
CA ILE A 213 -21.55 -7.14 14.39
C ILE A 213 -20.60 -6.11 15.01
N LYS A 214 -20.53 -6.11 16.34
CA LYS A 214 -19.72 -5.14 17.07
C LYS A 214 -18.26 -5.58 17.13
N GLU A 215 -17.39 -4.61 17.34
CA GLU A 215 -15.95 -4.78 17.61
C GLU A 215 -15.66 -5.89 18.64
N VAL A 216 -16.34 -5.92 19.79
CA VAL A 216 -16.13 -6.96 20.82
C VAL A 216 -16.50 -8.35 20.32
N GLU A 217 -17.55 -8.47 19.51
CA GLU A 217 -18.00 -9.76 18.97
C GLU A 217 -17.00 -10.30 17.95
N ALA A 218 -16.48 -9.45 17.07
CA ALA A 218 -15.41 -9.83 16.14
C ALA A 218 -14.11 -10.21 16.87
N LEU A 219 -13.76 -9.51 17.96
CA LEU A 219 -12.60 -9.86 18.78
C LEU A 219 -12.77 -11.23 19.47
N ASP A 220 -13.97 -11.54 19.98
CA ASP A 220 -14.26 -12.84 20.56
C ASP A 220 -14.10 -13.97 19.52
N LEU A 221 -14.56 -13.75 18.28
CA LEU A 221 -14.44 -14.73 17.19
C LEU A 221 -12.99 -15.10 16.85
N ILE A 222 -12.08 -14.12 16.78
CA ILE A 222 -10.65 -14.39 16.51
C ILE A 222 -9.97 -15.06 17.71
N ILE A 223 -10.30 -14.66 18.95
CA ILE A 223 -9.78 -15.30 20.16
C ILE A 223 -10.23 -16.77 20.22
N ASP A 224 -11.49 -17.04 19.93
CA ASP A 224 -12.04 -18.40 19.89
C ASP A 224 -11.36 -19.24 18.79
N HIS A 225 -11.11 -18.65 17.62
CA HIS A 225 -10.35 -19.29 16.54
C HIS A 225 -8.98 -19.73 17.05
N PHE A 226 -8.15 -18.81 17.56
CA PHE A 226 -6.79 -19.12 18.00
C PHE A 226 -6.73 -19.98 19.26
N SER A 227 -7.76 -19.94 20.12
CA SER A 227 -7.86 -20.83 21.29
C SER A 227 -8.06 -22.31 20.91
N SER A 228 -8.48 -22.57 19.67
CA SER A 228 -8.73 -23.94 19.17
C SER A 228 -7.51 -24.60 18.51
N PHE A 229 -6.40 -23.87 18.30
CA PHE A 229 -5.19 -24.38 17.65
C PHE A 229 -3.94 -24.25 18.53
N ILE A 230 -2.92 -25.07 18.23
CA ILE A 230 -1.57 -24.87 18.79
C ILE A 230 -0.85 -23.87 17.91
N ILE A 231 -0.53 -22.69 18.47
CA ILE A 231 0.27 -21.67 17.79
C ILE A 231 1.75 -21.95 18.05
N ASN A 232 2.52 -22.19 16.98
CA ASN A 232 3.94 -22.59 17.08
C ASN A 232 4.92 -21.41 17.07
N LYS A 233 4.46 -20.24 16.62
CA LYS A 233 5.21 -18.99 16.58
C LYS A 233 4.51 -17.98 17.47
N GLN A 234 5.24 -17.00 18.00
CA GLN A 234 4.58 -15.91 18.72
C GLN A 234 3.78 -15.08 17.72
N THR A 235 2.50 -14.88 18.01
CA THR A 235 1.55 -14.14 17.15
C THR A 235 0.88 -13.07 17.98
N VAL A 236 0.88 -11.85 17.47
CA VAL A 236 0.28 -10.67 18.11
C VAL A 236 -0.77 -10.10 17.17
N ILE A 237 -1.97 -9.85 17.69
CA ILE A 237 -2.96 -9.00 17.01
C ILE A 237 -2.44 -7.57 17.13
N GLU A 238 -2.02 -7.00 16.01
CA GLU A 238 -1.39 -5.68 16.00
C GLU A 238 -2.41 -4.57 15.80
N SER A 239 -3.42 -4.80 14.96
CA SER A 239 -4.53 -3.88 14.72
C SER A 239 -5.84 -4.61 14.43
N MET A 240 -6.93 -3.86 14.57
CA MET A 240 -8.29 -4.26 14.21
C MET A 240 -9.03 -3.03 13.68
N GLU A 241 -9.57 -3.11 12.47
CA GLU A 241 -10.28 -2.00 11.84
C GLU A 241 -11.45 -2.49 10.97
N LEU A 242 -12.53 -1.70 10.93
CA LEU A 242 -13.63 -1.93 9.99
C LEU A 242 -13.23 -1.41 8.62
N ASN A 243 -13.13 -2.30 7.65
CA ASN A 243 -12.80 -2.00 6.26
C ASN A 243 -13.82 -2.64 5.33
N TYR A 244 -13.96 -2.12 4.12
CA TYR A 244 -14.45 -2.92 3.00
C TYR A 244 -13.34 -3.81 2.47
N VAL A 245 -13.66 -5.07 2.22
CA VAL A 245 -12.81 -5.99 1.45
C VAL A 245 -13.54 -6.36 0.16
N ALA A 246 -12.80 -6.40 -0.95
CA ALA A 246 -13.36 -6.80 -2.23
C ALA A 246 -13.29 -8.33 -2.37
N VAL A 247 -14.42 -8.94 -2.73
CA VAL A 247 -14.54 -10.38 -3.00
C VAL A 247 -15.21 -10.61 -4.36
N HIS A 248 -15.11 -11.83 -4.88
CA HIS A 248 -15.83 -12.23 -6.09
C HIS A 248 -17.35 -12.27 -5.84
N GLY A 249 -18.12 -11.54 -6.65
CA GLY A 249 -19.57 -11.69 -6.78
C GLY A 249 -19.97 -12.48 -8.03
N GLU A 250 -21.27 -12.51 -8.35
CA GLU A 250 -21.77 -13.27 -9.52
C GLU A 250 -21.29 -12.72 -10.88
N ASN A 251 -21.21 -11.39 -11.02
CA ASN A 251 -20.82 -10.73 -12.27
C ASN A 251 -19.77 -9.63 -12.08
N GLU A 252 -19.68 -9.06 -10.88
CA GLU A 252 -18.81 -7.96 -10.51
C GLU A 252 -18.20 -8.27 -9.14
N PHE A 253 -17.20 -7.49 -8.72
CA PHE A 253 -16.71 -7.57 -7.34
C PHE A 253 -17.73 -7.03 -6.35
N GLU A 254 -17.81 -7.67 -5.20
CA GLU A 254 -18.63 -7.23 -4.06
C GLU A 254 -17.72 -6.64 -2.98
N LEU A 255 -18.06 -5.44 -2.51
CA LEU A 255 -17.40 -4.84 -1.35
C LEU A 255 -18.14 -5.25 -0.08
N VAL A 256 -17.48 -6.05 0.75
CA VAL A 256 -18.05 -6.61 1.98
C VAL A 256 -17.49 -5.86 3.19
N PRO A 257 -18.33 -5.20 4.02
CA PRO A 257 -17.84 -4.58 5.23
C PRO A 257 -17.36 -5.67 6.18
N SER A 258 -16.15 -5.51 6.71
CA SER A 258 -15.43 -6.56 7.40
C SER A 258 -14.55 -6.00 8.52
N TRP A 259 -14.50 -6.73 9.62
CA TRP A 259 -13.48 -6.53 10.65
C TRP A 259 -12.20 -7.21 10.19
N VAL A 260 -11.17 -6.41 9.90
CA VAL A 260 -9.86 -6.87 9.46
C VAL A 260 -8.91 -6.79 10.65
N PHE A 261 -8.28 -7.92 10.98
CA PHE A 261 -7.24 -8.01 11.99
C PHE A 261 -5.89 -8.21 11.30
N ARG A 262 -4.94 -7.33 11.58
CA ARG A 262 -3.54 -7.52 11.19
C ARG A 262 -2.82 -8.32 12.26
N LEU A 263 -2.20 -9.42 11.86
CA LEU A 263 -1.44 -10.31 12.72
C LEU A 263 0.04 -10.14 12.42
N LYS A 264 0.83 -9.89 13.46
CA LYS A 264 2.29 -9.90 13.40
C LYS A 264 2.79 -11.22 13.98
N ILE A 265 3.56 -11.96 13.19
CA ILE A 265 4.05 -13.30 13.53
C ILE A 265 5.57 -13.26 13.57
N ASP A 266 6.16 -13.64 14.70
CA ASP A 266 7.62 -13.72 14.85
C ASP A 266 8.17 -14.90 14.05
N ASP A 267 9.21 -14.64 13.27
CA ASP A 267 9.92 -15.62 12.47
C ASP A 267 11.43 -15.40 12.53
N VAL A 268 12.18 -16.35 11.98
CA VAL A 268 13.63 -16.27 11.88
C VAL A 268 14.04 -16.57 10.44
N TYR A 269 14.69 -15.61 9.80
CA TYR A 269 15.37 -15.83 8.55
C TYR A 269 16.77 -16.37 8.82
N GLU A 270 17.14 -17.47 8.14
CA GLU A 270 18.50 -18.01 8.15
C GLU A 270 19.12 -17.77 6.78
N ASP A 271 20.19 -16.97 6.72
CA ASP A 271 20.91 -16.68 5.49
C ASP A 271 21.49 -17.98 4.89
N PRO A 272 21.22 -18.29 3.62
CA PRO A 272 21.62 -19.57 3.02
C PRO A 272 23.14 -19.67 2.75
N ILE A 273 23.88 -18.57 2.81
CA ILE A 273 25.31 -18.48 2.51
C ILE A 273 26.12 -18.61 3.80
N ASP A 274 25.80 -17.80 4.82
CA ASP A 274 26.60 -17.71 6.04
C ASP A 274 25.91 -18.29 7.30
N HIS A 275 24.65 -18.73 7.17
CA HIS A 275 23.83 -19.28 8.26
C HIS A 275 23.62 -18.31 9.43
N SER A 276 23.82 -17.01 9.21
CA SER A 276 23.40 -15.98 10.16
C SER A 276 21.88 -16.01 10.31
N LYS A 277 21.41 -15.73 11.53
CA LYS A 277 19.99 -15.74 11.87
C LYS A 277 19.55 -14.33 12.20
N HIS A 278 18.46 -13.93 11.57
CA HIS A 278 17.87 -12.60 11.71
C HIS A 278 16.44 -12.77 12.18
N ASP A 279 16.09 -12.06 13.25
CA ASP A 279 14.71 -11.99 13.70
C ASP A 279 13.93 -11.17 12.67
N VAL A 280 12.88 -11.75 12.11
CA VAL A 280 12.02 -11.10 11.12
C VAL A 280 10.57 -11.34 11.50
N HIS A 281 9.66 -10.63 10.84
CA HIS A 281 8.24 -10.79 11.04
C HIS A 281 7.55 -11.10 9.72
N THR A 282 6.58 -12.00 9.78
CA THR A 282 5.59 -12.17 8.73
C THR A 282 4.28 -11.57 9.18
N TYR A 283 3.50 -11.06 8.22
CA TYR A 283 2.21 -10.47 8.47
C TYR A 283 1.12 -11.32 7.82
N ASP A 284 0.03 -11.51 8.54
CA ASP A 284 -1.14 -12.25 8.08
C ASP A 284 -2.40 -11.48 8.46
N TYR A 285 -3.50 -11.76 7.78
CA TYR A 285 -4.76 -11.06 7.97
C TYR A 285 -5.87 -12.03 8.29
N PHE A 286 -6.61 -11.71 9.35
CA PHE A 286 -7.81 -12.43 9.71
C PHE A 286 -9.02 -11.53 9.44
N VAL A 287 -9.85 -11.91 8.47
CA VAL A 287 -10.96 -11.08 8.01
C VAL A 287 -12.29 -11.73 8.38
N ILE A 288 -13.15 -10.96 9.04
CA ILE A 288 -14.48 -11.38 9.47
C ILE A 288 -15.51 -10.50 8.78
N ASN A 289 -16.43 -11.10 8.04
CA ASN A 289 -17.57 -10.41 7.45
C ASN A 289 -18.39 -9.76 8.58
N ALA A 290 -18.51 -8.43 8.55
CA ALA A 290 -19.15 -7.66 9.61
C ALA A 290 -20.68 -7.81 9.62
N ILE A 291 -21.30 -8.38 8.58
CA ILE A 291 -22.75 -8.59 8.51
C ILE A 291 -23.16 -9.88 9.23
N ASN A 292 -22.40 -10.95 9.06
CA ASN A 292 -22.80 -12.29 9.51
C ASN A 292 -21.80 -12.98 10.47
N GLY A 293 -20.61 -12.40 10.69
CA GLY A 293 -19.58 -12.95 11.56
C GLY A 293 -18.81 -14.14 10.99
N GLU A 294 -19.00 -14.46 9.71
CA GLU A 294 -18.25 -15.53 9.06
C GLU A 294 -16.84 -15.05 8.69
N ARG A 295 -15.85 -15.94 8.83
CA ARG A 295 -14.49 -15.66 8.35
C ARG A 295 -14.49 -15.64 6.83
N ILE A 296 -13.88 -14.60 6.25
CA ILE A 296 -13.60 -14.54 4.81
C ILE A 296 -12.20 -15.11 4.58
N SER A 297 -12.08 -16.04 3.62
CA SER A 297 -10.79 -16.58 3.17
C SER A 297 -10.64 -16.36 1.67
N GLY A 298 -9.56 -15.69 1.25
CA GLY A 298 -9.27 -15.49 -0.18
C GLY A 298 -8.73 -16.72 -0.91
N VAL A 299 -8.51 -17.83 -0.20
CA VAL A 299 -8.21 -19.12 -0.84
C VAL A 299 -9.52 -19.77 -1.29
N ASN A 300 -9.99 -19.38 -2.47
CA ASN A 300 -10.98 -20.09 -3.30
C ASN A 300 -12.14 -20.75 -2.53
N ASP A 301 -13.12 -19.98 -2.05
CA ASP A 301 -14.51 -20.45 -2.07
C ASP A 301 -15.04 -20.39 -3.53
N LYS A 302 -14.39 -21.15 -4.43
CA LYS A 302 -15.00 -21.50 -5.71
C LYS A 302 -16.09 -22.53 -5.41
N GLN A 303 -17.31 -22.07 -5.10
CA GLN A 303 -18.51 -22.92 -5.11
C GLN A 303 -18.90 -23.30 -6.53
#